data_AF-A0A182UDA2-F1
#
_entry.id   AF-A0A182UDA2-F1
#
_cell.length_a   1.000
_cell.length_b   1.000
_cell.length_c   1.000
_cell.angle_alpha   90.00
_cell.angle_beta   90.00
_cell.angle_gamma   90.00
#
_symmetry.space_group_name_H-M   'P 1'
#
loop_
_entity.id
_entity.type
_entity.pdbx_description
1 polymer ?
#
loop_
_entity_poly.entity_id
_entity_poly.type
_entity_poly.pdbx_seq_one_letter_code
_entity_poly.pdbx_strand_id
1 'polypeptide(L)'
;MNGRPRGGGARSDGRRNRRKGTRTFVSFTSSTTAARARSTFPRPVFPNSGIPEPQTCPRLLTPISLFFSSAARLPIAGFFVGGCAGFGVTGGVHRLWCHRSYKAKLPLRIILMCCYSIAGQNTIYDWVRDHRIHHKYSETNGDPHNANRGFLYAHVGWLMLRKHPECIKKGRLIDMSDIVSDPVVQFHHKNFVLMKLLFCFILPTFIPWYFLGETFLMSFFSQCFVRYVLSLNFTWLVNSAAHLYGNHPYDERINPAENRAVSVVAMGEGWHNYHHVFPWDYKAAELGNYSVNVTTFWLDVFAKIGWAYDLKEPSKDLVRRTIEKYGFFVGGCAGFGVTAGAHRLWTHRAYKAKLPLRIILMCCYCLSGQNSLFDWVRDHRIHHKYSETDADPHNSNRGFFYAHVGWLLIRKHPECIKKGRLIDMSDVLADPVIQFHQRYFMALKILFTFLVPSMVPWLFLGEPLYLSFLANCLLRYVLTLNFTWLVNSAAHIYGNKPYDSRIRPAENRAVSIVSMGEGWHNYHHVFPWDYKAAEMGHYSVNVTTFWLDVFAKIGWAYDLKEPSKELVRRTLEKYGDGTHITAPIGHLKEVPEQETTKSR
;
A
#
# COMPACT_ATOMS: atom_id res chain seq x y z
N MET A 1 -34.29 -60.70 -35.58
CA MET A 1 -35.71 -60.33 -35.44
C MET A 1 -35.77 -59.26 -34.34
N ASN A 2 -36.42 -58.11 -34.40
CA ASN A 2 -37.09 -57.29 -35.41
C ASN A 2 -37.41 -55.99 -34.64
N GLY A 3 -37.13 -54.78 -35.17
CA GLY A 3 -37.51 -53.55 -34.46
C GLY A 3 -36.69 -52.31 -34.78
N ARG A 4 -36.95 -51.69 -35.94
CA ARG A 4 -36.84 -50.23 -36.13
C ARG A 4 -38.12 -49.57 -35.54
N PRO A 5 -38.18 -48.25 -35.20
CA PRO A 5 -37.62 -47.16 -36.01
C PRO A 5 -37.09 -45.88 -35.31
N ARG A 6 -36.28 -45.16 -36.11
CA ARG A 6 -36.12 -43.70 -36.33
C ARG A 6 -35.93 -42.71 -35.15
N GLY A 7 -34.88 -41.90 -35.28
CA GLY A 7 -34.88 -40.47 -34.94
C GLY A 7 -33.51 -39.79 -34.86
N GLY A 8 -33.13 -39.02 -35.90
CA GLY A 8 -32.16 -37.88 -35.94
C GLY A 8 -30.71 -38.14 -35.49
N GLY A 9 -29.63 -37.64 -36.10
CA GLY A 9 -29.38 -36.52 -37.01
C GLY A 9 -27.88 -36.18 -36.82
N ALA A 10 -27.13 -36.10 -37.92
CA ALA A 10 -25.67 -36.17 -37.97
C ALA A 10 -24.90 -34.91 -37.51
N ARG A 11 -23.72 -35.11 -36.89
CA ARG A 11 -22.51 -34.27 -37.01
C ARG A 11 -21.26 -35.12 -36.75
N SER A 12 -20.31 -35.14 -37.69
CA SER A 12 -18.93 -35.61 -37.51
C SER A 12 -18.01 -34.49 -37.99
N ASP A 13 -17.10 -33.96 -37.17
CA ASP A 13 -15.74 -34.48 -36.91
C ASP A 13 -14.94 -34.69 -38.20
N GLY A 14 -13.69 -34.23 -38.37
CA GLY A 14 -12.79 -33.59 -37.44
C GLY A 14 -11.35 -33.71 -37.97
N ARG A 15 -10.51 -32.72 -37.64
CA ARG A 15 -9.05 -32.78 -37.41
C ARG A 15 -8.11 -33.42 -38.47
N ARG A 16 -7.10 -32.65 -38.92
CA ARG A 16 -5.71 -32.68 -38.40
C ARG A 16 -4.72 -31.83 -39.21
N ASN A 17 -4.17 -30.81 -38.53
CA ASN A 17 -2.77 -30.39 -38.42
C ASN A 17 -1.67 -31.06 -39.30
N ARG A 18 -0.90 -30.28 -40.09
CA ARG A 18 0.49 -29.79 -39.80
C ARG A 18 1.26 -29.26 -41.04
N ARG A 19 1.88 -28.09 -40.83
CA ARG A 19 3.26 -27.62 -41.21
C ARG A 19 3.66 -27.31 -42.67
N LYS A 20 4.10 -26.03 -42.80
CA LYS A 20 5.33 -25.45 -43.39
C LYS A 20 5.60 -25.57 -44.91
N GLY A 21 5.83 -24.41 -45.54
CA GLY A 21 6.68 -24.31 -46.73
C GLY A 21 6.42 -23.08 -47.62
N THR A 22 7.11 -21.98 -47.33
CA THR A 22 7.67 -20.95 -48.26
C THR A 22 7.29 -20.98 -49.76
N ARG A 23 6.88 -19.85 -50.34
CA ARG A 23 7.70 -18.97 -51.24
C ARG A 23 6.88 -17.89 -51.98
N THR A 24 7.43 -16.67 -51.95
CA THR A 24 7.45 -15.58 -52.95
C THR A 24 6.16 -14.92 -53.49
N PHE A 25 6.13 -13.61 -53.24
CA PHE A 25 5.32 -12.56 -53.87
C PHE A 25 5.74 -12.27 -55.31
N VAL A 26 4.77 -12.02 -56.20
CA VAL A 26 4.91 -11.16 -57.38
C VAL A 26 3.70 -10.22 -57.43
N SER A 27 3.99 -8.95 -57.64
CA SER A 27 3.08 -7.81 -57.71
C SER A 27 2.31 -7.73 -59.03
N PHE A 28 1.13 -7.12 -59.02
CA PHE A 28 0.67 -6.24 -60.08
C PHE A 28 -0.19 -5.11 -59.52
N THR A 29 0.26 -3.88 -59.70
CA THR A 29 -0.51 -2.64 -59.61
C THR A 29 -0.94 -2.22 -61.01
N SER A 30 -2.13 -1.66 -61.17
CA SER A 30 -2.46 -0.78 -62.30
C SER A 30 -2.92 0.58 -61.79
N SER A 31 -2.30 1.61 -62.35
CA SER A 31 -2.61 3.03 -62.24
C SER A 31 -2.88 3.56 -63.64
N THR A 32 -3.77 4.54 -63.78
CA THR A 32 -3.98 5.29 -65.03
C THR A 32 -3.95 6.79 -64.78
N THR A 33 -3.68 7.51 -65.89
CA THR A 33 -3.70 8.97 -66.16
C THR A 33 -2.38 9.71 -65.94
N ALA A 34 -1.91 10.60 -66.81
CA ALA A 34 -2.19 10.92 -68.22
C ALA A 34 -0.99 11.76 -68.72
N ALA A 35 -0.60 11.59 -69.98
CA ALA A 35 0.57 12.22 -70.58
C ALA A 35 0.21 13.45 -71.43
N ARG A 36 1.08 14.46 -71.44
CA ARG A 36 1.24 15.41 -72.55
C ARG A 36 2.73 15.71 -72.72
N ALA A 37 3.24 15.57 -73.93
CA ALA A 37 4.66 15.69 -74.27
C ALA A 37 4.81 16.58 -75.52
N ARG A 38 5.79 17.51 -75.53
CA ARG A 38 6.96 17.65 -76.44
C ARG A 38 7.02 19.12 -76.90
N SER A 39 8.13 19.79 -77.27
CA SER A 39 9.55 19.45 -77.41
C SER A 39 10.37 20.75 -77.59
N THR A 40 11.65 20.63 -77.26
CA THR A 40 12.88 21.46 -77.37
C THR A 40 13.14 22.35 -78.61
N PHE A 41 13.87 23.47 -78.39
CA PHE A 41 14.92 24.06 -79.25
C PHE A 41 15.97 24.82 -78.40
N PRO A 42 17.28 24.81 -78.70
CA PRO A 42 18.32 25.50 -77.90
C PRO A 42 18.76 26.86 -78.50
N ARG A 43 19.26 27.78 -77.65
CA ARG A 43 20.05 28.97 -78.04
C ARG A 43 21.29 29.11 -77.14
N PRO A 44 22.45 29.61 -77.62
CA PRO A 44 23.70 29.61 -76.86
C PRO A 44 24.20 31.02 -76.40
N VAL A 45 24.99 31.01 -75.30
CA VAL A 45 26.02 31.99 -74.77
C VAL A 45 25.50 33.39 -74.31
N PHE A 46 25.87 34.01 -73.16
CA PHE A 46 27.17 34.24 -72.49
C PHE A 46 27.09 34.42 -70.94
N PRO A 47 28.23 34.29 -70.22
CA PRO A 47 28.33 34.36 -68.76
C PRO A 47 28.68 35.77 -68.24
N ASN A 48 28.23 36.08 -67.02
CA ASN A 48 28.79 37.01 -66.02
C ASN A 48 27.72 37.19 -64.94
N SER A 49 27.98 37.29 -63.63
CA SER A 49 29.19 37.35 -62.82
C SER A 49 28.70 37.14 -61.38
N GLY A 50 29.42 36.36 -60.58
CA GLY A 50 28.94 35.84 -59.31
C GLY A 50 28.77 36.86 -58.18
N ILE A 51 27.78 36.58 -57.33
CA ILE A 51 27.87 36.67 -55.86
C ILE A 51 27.06 35.47 -55.34
N PRO A 52 27.63 34.53 -54.57
CA PRO A 52 26.81 33.50 -53.94
C PRO A 52 25.98 34.13 -52.82
N GLU A 53 24.66 34.18 -53.01
CA GLU A 53 23.73 34.40 -51.89
C GLU A 53 23.97 33.32 -50.84
N PRO A 54 24.06 33.67 -49.54
CA PRO A 54 24.16 32.68 -48.50
C PRO A 54 22.87 31.86 -48.49
N GLN A 55 22.97 30.58 -48.86
CA GLN A 55 21.97 29.58 -48.56
C GLN A 55 21.81 29.50 -47.04
N THR A 56 20.93 30.34 -46.50
CA THR A 56 20.45 30.21 -45.13
C THR A 56 19.61 28.95 -45.08
N CYS A 57 20.20 27.93 -44.46
CA CYS A 57 19.59 26.63 -44.21
C CYS A 57 18.22 26.80 -43.50
N PRO A 58 17.08 26.41 -44.10
CA PRO A 58 15.76 26.62 -43.47
C PRO A 58 15.44 25.66 -42.31
N ARG A 59 16.42 24.96 -41.74
CA ARG A 59 16.17 23.79 -40.89
C ARG A 59 16.56 23.92 -39.41
N LEU A 60 16.93 25.11 -38.95
CA LEU A 60 17.28 25.35 -37.53
C LEU A 60 16.40 26.37 -36.78
N LEU A 61 15.37 26.95 -37.42
CA LEU A 61 14.41 27.88 -36.78
C LEU A 61 13.04 27.25 -36.45
N THR A 62 12.84 25.97 -36.74
CA THR A 62 11.56 25.27 -36.70
C THR A 62 10.90 25.13 -35.31
N PRO A 63 11.62 24.95 -34.17
CA PRO A 63 10.95 24.86 -32.87
C PRO A 63 10.39 26.22 -32.40
N ILE A 64 11.12 27.30 -32.68
CA ILE A 64 10.77 28.65 -32.22
C ILE A 64 9.63 29.22 -33.09
N SER A 65 9.65 29.00 -34.41
CA SER A 65 8.57 29.46 -35.30
C SER A 65 7.23 28.76 -35.03
N LEU A 66 7.26 27.51 -34.54
CA LEU A 66 6.05 26.78 -34.10
C LEU A 66 5.35 27.50 -32.92
N PHE A 67 6.10 28.06 -31.96
CA PHE A 67 5.53 28.85 -30.85
C PHE A 67 4.81 30.13 -31.32
N PHE A 68 5.16 30.66 -32.49
CA PHE A 68 4.53 31.86 -33.08
C PHE A 68 3.40 31.53 -34.05
N SER A 69 3.09 30.25 -34.28
CA SER A 69 1.97 29.83 -35.11
C SER A 69 0.66 29.78 -34.31
N SER A 70 -0.47 30.06 -34.97
CA SER A 70 -1.79 29.93 -34.35
C SER A 70 -2.09 28.51 -33.85
N ALA A 71 -1.48 27.51 -34.51
CA ALA A 71 -1.55 26.11 -34.12
C ALA A 71 -0.96 25.82 -32.73
N ALA A 72 -0.01 26.63 -32.23
CA ALA A 72 0.54 26.48 -30.89
C ALA A 72 -0.07 27.45 -29.87
N ARG A 73 -0.35 28.71 -30.26
CA ARG A 73 -0.82 29.76 -29.33
C ARG A 73 -2.19 29.45 -28.73
N LEU A 74 -3.14 28.95 -29.53
CA LEU A 74 -4.49 28.66 -29.06
C LEU A 74 -4.56 27.47 -28.09
N PRO A 75 -3.90 26.32 -28.34
CA PRO A 75 -3.81 25.25 -27.35
C PRO A 75 -3.12 25.66 -26.07
N ILE A 76 -2.04 26.44 -26.13
CA ILE A 76 -1.34 26.94 -24.93
C ILE A 76 -2.26 27.84 -24.11
N ALA A 77 -2.94 28.80 -24.75
CA ALA A 77 -3.91 29.67 -24.09
C ALA A 77 -5.07 28.86 -23.50
N GLY A 78 -5.61 27.90 -24.25
CA GLY A 78 -6.66 27.01 -23.78
C GLY A 78 -6.23 26.14 -22.60
N PHE A 79 -5.00 25.63 -22.60
CA PHE A 79 -4.45 24.86 -21.50
C PHE A 79 -4.29 25.72 -20.24
N PHE A 80 -3.77 26.95 -20.37
CA PHE A 80 -3.62 27.87 -19.25
C PHE A 80 -4.99 28.28 -18.66
N VAL A 81 -5.91 28.75 -19.50
CA VAL A 81 -7.26 29.16 -19.07
C VAL A 81 -8.05 27.97 -18.52
N GLY A 82 -7.92 26.79 -19.14
CA GLY A 82 -8.50 25.54 -18.65
C GLY A 82 -7.91 25.12 -17.31
N GLY A 83 -6.60 25.28 -17.10
CA GLY A 83 -5.93 25.05 -15.83
C GLY A 83 -6.42 25.99 -14.73
N CYS A 84 -6.63 27.28 -15.04
CA CYS A 84 -7.25 28.23 -14.11
C CYS A 84 -8.69 27.81 -13.76
N ALA A 85 -9.48 27.40 -14.75
CA ALA A 85 -10.83 26.89 -14.53
C ALA A 85 -10.83 25.65 -13.62
N GLY A 86 -9.99 24.67 -13.94
CA GLY A 86 -9.83 23.45 -13.15
C GLY A 86 -9.38 23.73 -11.72
N PHE A 87 -8.45 24.64 -11.49
CA PHE A 87 -8.04 25.04 -10.14
C PHE A 87 -9.18 25.73 -9.36
N GLY A 88 -10.00 26.54 -10.03
CA GLY A 88 -11.21 27.12 -9.43
C GLY A 88 -12.24 26.09 -9.01
N VAL A 89 -12.41 25.01 -9.80
CA VAL A 89 -13.29 23.89 -9.45
C VAL A 89 -12.71 23.10 -8.28
N THR A 90 -11.49 22.61 -8.43
CA THR A 90 -10.86 21.64 -7.53
C THR A 90 -10.36 22.29 -6.23
N GLY A 91 -9.49 23.30 -6.33
CA GLY A 91 -8.95 24.02 -5.18
C GLY A 91 -9.98 24.94 -4.51
N GLY A 92 -10.92 25.48 -5.30
CA GLY A 92 -11.96 26.40 -4.86
C GLY A 92 -13.24 25.69 -4.43
N VAL A 93 -14.21 25.57 -5.34
CA VAL A 93 -15.57 25.12 -4.99
C VAL A 93 -15.58 23.77 -4.29
N HIS A 94 -14.75 22.83 -4.72
CA HIS A 94 -14.66 21.49 -4.15
C HIS A 94 -13.94 21.48 -2.79
N ARG A 95 -12.61 21.63 -2.76
CA ARG A 95 -11.82 21.45 -1.53
C ARG A 95 -12.07 22.55 -0.48
N LEU A 96 -12.16 23.82 -0.89
CA LEU A 96 -12.38 24.94 0.04
C LEU A 96 -13.84 25.04 0.49
N TRP A 97 -14.77 25.26 -0.44
CA TRP A 97 -16.15 25.60 -0.07
C TRP A 97 -17.02 24.38 0.23
N CYS A 98 -16.88 23.24 -0.46
CA CYS A 98 -17.66 22.05 -0.11
C CYS A 98 -17.16 21.39 1.16
N HIS A 99 -15.85 21.10 1.21
CA HIS A 99 -15.27 20.24 2.22
C HIS A 99 -14.59 20.96 3.38
N ARG A 100 -14.32 22.26 3.23
CA ARG A 100 -13.59 23.05 4.24
C ARG A 100 -12.30 22.34 4.65
N SER A 101 -11.59 21.77 3.68
CA SER A 101 -10.38 20.97 3.92
C SER A 101 -9.16 21.84 4.20
N TYR A 102 -9.25 23.14 3.92
CA TYR A 102 -8.30 24.17 4.33
C TYR A 102 -9.01 25.51 4.50
N LYS A 103 -8.31 26.52 5.01
CA LYS A 103 -8.76 27.91 5.10
C LYS A 103 -7.96 28.79 4.14
N ALA A 104 -8.63 29.78 3.56
CA ALA A 104 -8.03 30.72 2.61
C ALA A 104 -8.24 32.17 3.05
N LYS A 105 -7.20 33.00 2.92
CA LYS A 105 -7.31 34.45 3.09
C LYS A 105 -8.08 35.07 1.92
N LEU A 106 -8.55 36.31 2.11
CA LEU A 106 -9.38 37.03 1.13
C LEU A 106 -8.78 37.06 -0.29
N PRO A 107 -7.46 37.33 -0.51
CA PRO A 107 -6.90 37.35 -1.86
C PRO A 107 -7.06 36.01 -2.60
N LEU A 108 -6.76 34.89 -1.93
CA LEU A 108 -6.91 33.57 -2.52
C LEU A 108 -8.38 33.22 -2.78
N ARG A 109 -9.30 33.59 -1.88
CA ARG A 109 -10.74 33.40 -2.09
C ARG A 109 -11.26 34.13 -3.32
N ILE A 110 -10.80 35.37 -3.56
CA ILE A 110 -11.15 36.14 -4.75
C ILE A 110 -10.58 35.47 -6.01
N ILE A 111 -9.30 35.04 -5.98
CA ILE A 111 -8.69 34.33 -7.10
C ILE A 111 -9.47 33.05 -7.44
N LEU A 112 -9.77 32.22 -6.44
CA LEU A 112 -10.52 30.97 -6.63
C LEU A 112 -11.93 31.22 -7.17
N MET A 113 -12.60 32.28 -6.72
CA MET A 113 -13.90 32.71 -7.25
C MET A 113 -13.81 33.11 -8.73
N CYS A 114 -12.82 33.93 -9.11
CA CYS A 114 -12.60 34.30 -10.50
C CYS A 114 -12.25 33.07 -11.36
N CYS A 115 -11.34 32.21 -10.89
CA CYS A 115 -10.98 30.94 -11.52
C CYS A 115 -12.20 30.04 -11.72
N TYR A 116 -13.06 29.89 -10.72
CA TYR A 116 -14.29 29.12 -10.82
C TYR A 116 -15.28 29.74 -11.83
N SER A 117 -15.32 31.07 -11.91
CA SER A 117 -16.11 31.78 -12.92
C SER A 117 -15.65 31.48 -14.35
N ILE A 118 -14.34 31.22 -14.57
CA ILE A 118 -13.79 30.76 -15.86
C ILE A 118 -14.30 29.36 -16.21
N ALA A 119 -14.54 28.50 -15.22
CA ALA A 119 -15.08 27.16 -15.44
C ALA A 119 -16.52 27.17 -15.96
N GLY A 120 -17.27 28.26 -15.73
CA GLY A 120 -18.59 28.48 -16.30
C GLY A 120 -19.68 27.52 -15.80
N GLN A 121 -19.43 26.82 -14.69
CA GLN A 121 -20.40 25.93 -14.05
C GLN A 121 -21.49 26.73 -13.29
N ASN A 122 -22.30 26.07 -12.47
CA ASN A 122 -23.39 26.71 -11.70
C ASN A 122 -22.85 27.71 -10.66
N THR A 123 -23.75 28.39 -9.93
CA THR A 123 -23.32 29.25 -8.81
C THR A 123 -22.51 28.43 -7.79
N ILE A 124 -21.54 29.05 -7.10
CA ILE A 124 -20.80 28.38 -6.00
C ILE A 124 -21.78 27.78 -4.98
N TYR A 125 -22.85 28.51 -4.65
CA TYR A 125 -23.88 28.03 -3.73
C TYR A 125 -24.53 26.72 -4.20
N ASP A 126 -25.00 26.68 -5.44
CA ASP A 126 -25.67 25.48 -5.98
C ASP A 126 -24.73 24.30 -6.13
N TRP A 127 -23.49 24.55 -6.59
CA TRP A 127 -22.47 23.53 -6.71
C TRP A 127 -22.14 22.92 -5.35
N VAL A 128 -21.91 23.77 -4.33
CA VAL A 128 -21.62 23.31 -2.97
C VAL A 128 -22.78 22.51 -2.39
N ARG A 129 -24.01 22.99 -2.57
CA ARG A 129 -25.20 22.26 -2.10
C ARG A 129 -25.27 20.89 -2.78
N ASP A 130 -25.20 20.84 -4.10
CA ASP A 130 -25.34 19.61 -4.86
C ASP A 130 -24.20 18.60 -4.54
N HIS A 131 -22.97 19.08 -4.36
CA HIS A 131 -21.82 18.24 -3.99
C HIS A 131 -21.91 17.71 -2.56
N ARG A 132 -22.38 18.52 -1.59
CA ARG A 132 -22.63 18.05 -0.22
C ARG A 132 -23.75 17.01 -0.17
N ILE A 133 -24.80 17.16 -0.99
CA ILE A 133 -25.84 16.14 -1.15
C ILE A 133 -25.24 14.86 -1.73
N HIS A 134 -24.42 14.99 -2.77
CA HIS A 134 -23.76 13.87 -3.43
C HIS A 134 -22.96 13.01 -2.43
N HIS A 135 -22.06 13.59 -1.63
CA HIS A 135 -21.33 12.82 -0.61
C HIS A 135 -22.25 12.17 0.44
N LYS A 136 -23.30 12.87 0.88
CA LYS A 136 -24.15 12.39 1.96
C LYS A 136 -25.13 11.30 1.53
N TYR A 137 -25.53 11.31 0.27
CA TYR A 137 -26.58 10.43 -0.29
C TYR A 137 -26.13 9.74 -1.57
N SER A 138 -24.81 9.55 -1.72
CA SER A 138 -24.16 8.97 -2.90
C SER A 138 -24.85 7.68 -3.32
N GLU A 139 -24.98 7.45 -4.63
CA GLU A 139 -25.60 6.26 -5.21
C GLU A 139 -27.11 6.08 -4.95
N THR A 140 -27.77 7.03 -4.28
CA THR A 140 -29.22 6.98 -4.03
C THR A 140 -30.00 7.94 -4.92
N ASN A 141 -31.33 7.91 -4.85
CA ASN A 141 -32.19 8.92 -5.50
C ASN A 141 -32.04 10.34 -4.91
N GLY A 142 -31.32 10.48 -3.79
CA GLY A 142 -30.93 11.77 -3.22
C GLY A 142 -29.73 12.41 -3.93
N ASP A 143 -28.87 11.60 -4.56
CA ASP A 143 -27.68 12.07 -5.27
C ASP A 143 -28.06 12.74 -6.62
N PRO A 144 -27.64 14.01 -6.87
CA PRO A 144 -27.92 14.69 -8.13
C PRO A 144 -27.42 13.95 -9.36
N HIS A 145 -26.28 13.26 -9.28
CA HIS A 145 -25.62 12.59 -10.40
C HIS A 145 -25.37 11.11 -10.10
N ASN A 146 -26.38 10.46 -9.51
CA ASN A 146 -26.38 9.06 -9.14
C ASN A 146 -25.83 8.12 -10.23
N ALA A 147 -24.64 7.56 -9.98
CA ALA A 147 -23.94 6.64 -10.87
C ALA A 147 -24.68 5.33 -11.12
N ASN A 148 -25.58 4.88 -10.22
CA ASN A 148 -26.41 3.68 -10.43
C ASN A 148 -27.41 3.83 -11.59
N ARG A 149 -27.64 5.05 -12.07
CA ARG A 149 -28.44 5.31 -13.29
C ARG A 149 -27.62 5.18 -14.58
N GLY A 150 -26.35 4.80 -14.47
CA GLY A 150 -25.44 4.52 -15.57
C GLY A 150 -24.57 5.72 -15.96
N PHE A 151 -23.51 5.43 -16.72
CA PHE A 151 -22.47 6.39 -17.10
C PHE A 151 -23.04 7.68 -17.72
N LEU A 152 -23.92 7.56 -18.71
CA LEU A 152 -24.45 8.72 -19.44
C LEU A 152 -25.26 9.66 -18.52
N TYR A 153 -26.02 9.10 -17.57
CA TYR A 153 -26.77 9.89 -16.61
C TYR A 153 -25.84 10.68 -15.68
N ALA A 154 -24.87 9.99 -15.05
CA ALA A 154 -23.92 10.61 -14.13
C ALA A 154 -22.98 11.61 -14.82
N HIS A 155 -22.66 11.38 -16.11
CA HIS A 155 -21.78 12.25 -16.88
C HIS A 155 -22.47 13.58 -17.26
N VAL A 156 -23.63 13.51 -17.91
CA VAL A 156 -24.31 14.74 -18.39
C VAL A 156 -25.84 14.67 -18.31
N GLY A 157 -26.43 13.47 -18.32
CA GLY A 157 -27.88 13.31 -18.34
C GLY A 157 -28.60 13.96 -17.16
N TRP A 158 -27.97 14.02 -15.99
CA TRP A 158 -28.54 14.69 -14.82
C TRP A 158 -28.74 16.21 -15.00
N LEU A 159 -27.94 16.85 -15.86
CA LEU A 159 -28.11 18.28 -16.22
C LEU A 159 -29.22 18.50 -17.24
N MET A 160 -29.60 17.46 -17.98
CA MET A 160 -30.61 17.52 -19.03
C MET A 160 -32.02 17.15 -18.54
N LEU A 161 -32.12 16.66 -17.30
CA LEU A 161 -33.35 16.17 -16.70
C LEU A 161 -33.70 16.95 -15.43
N ARG A 162 -34.97 16.90 -15.03
CA ARG A 162 -35.37 17.44 -13.71
C ARG A 162 -34.77 16.59 -12.61
N LYS A 163 -34.27 17.24 -11.54
CA LYS A 163 -33.77 16.56 -10.34
C LYS A 163 -34.87 15.69 -9.74
N HIS A 164 -34.49 14.51 -9.24
CA HIS A 164 -35.41 13.61 -8.56
C HIS A 164 -36.00 14.29 -7.30
N PRO A 165 -37.29 14.08 -6.96
CA PRO A 165 -37.91 14.71 -5.78
C PRO A 165 -37.14 14.49 -4.47
N GLU A 166 -36.56 13.30 -4.28
CA GLU A 166 -35.72 13.01 -3.11
C GLU A 166 -34.47 13.89 -3.06
N CYS A 167 -33.78 14.15 -4.18
CA CYS A 167 -32.64 15.07 -4.24
C CYS A 167 -33.03 16.48 -3.74
N ILE A 168 -34.20 16.98 -4.17
CA ILE A 168 -34.71 18.29 -3.73
C ILE A 168 -35.01 18.28 -2.23
N LYS A 169 -35.68 17.23 -1.74
CA LYS A 169 -36.04 17.09 -0.32
C LYS A 169 -34.79 17.02 0.57
N LYS A 170 -33.82 16.18 0.20
CA LYS A 170 -32.55 16.01 0.93
C LYS A 170 -31.68 17.27 0.87
N GLY A 171 -31.70 18.00 -0.24
CA GLY A 171 -30.97 19.25 -0.39
C GLY A 171 -31.39 20.35 0.58
N ARG A 172 -32.65 20.36 1.03
CA ARG A 172 -33.13 21.29 2.07
C ARG A 172 -32.58 20.99 3.47
N LEU A 173 -32.03 19.79 3.68
CA LEU A 173 -31.48 19.35 4.97
C LEU A 173 -29.96 19.57 5.09
N ILE A 174 -29.32 20.05 4.02
CA ILE A 174 -27.89 20.34 4.03
C ILE A 174 -27.66 21.71 4.68
N ASP A 175 -26.79 21.75 5.68
CA ASP A 175 -26.32 23.01 6.24
C ASP A 175 -25.50 23.78 5.19
N MET A 176 -25.91 25.02 4.94
CA MET A 176 -25.31 25.97 4.00
C MET A 176 -24.99 27.30 4.68
N SER A 177 -25.10 27.38 6.01
CA SER A 177 -24.91 28.62 6.79
C SER A 177 -23.56 29.26 6.54
N ASP A 178 -22.50 28.47 6.41
CA ASP A 178 -21.16 28.93 6.08
C ASP A 178 -21.09 29.61 4.71
N ILE A 179 -21.76 29.04 3.71
CA ILE A 179 -21.79 29.56 2.34
C ILE A 179 -22.63 30.83 2.25
N VAL A 180 -23.73 30.89 3.01
CA VAL A 180 -24.57 32.08 3.12
C VAL A 180 -23.81 33.22 3.81
N SER A 181 -22.99 32.91 4.81
CA SER A 181 -22.19 33.90 5.54
C SER A 181 -20.94 34.39 4.80
N ASP A 182 -20.50 33.69 3.74
CA ASP A 182 -19.27 34.01 3.01
C ASP A 182 -19.50 35.19 2.03
N PRO A 183 -18.91 36.38 2.26
CA PRO A 183 -19.17 37.56 1.42
C PRO A 183 -18.67 37.42 -0.02
N VAL A 184 -17.62 36.62 -0.25
CA VAL A 184 -17.07 36.37 -1.59
C VAL A 184 -18.05 35.50 -2.37
N VAL A 185 -18.61 34.47 -1.73
CA VAL A 185 -19.62 33.60 -2.36
C VAL A 185 -20.91 34.37 -2.63
N GLN A 186 -21.36 35.21 -1.70
CA GLN A 186 -22.55 36.04 -1.89
C GLN A 186 -22.36 37.05 -3.03
N PHE A 187 -21.18 37.67 -3.13
CA PHE A 187 -20.84 38.53 -4.25
C PHE A 187 -20.88 37.78 -5.59
N HIS A 188 -20.30 36.58 -5.66
CA HIS A 188 -20.36 35.75 -6.86
C HIS A 188 -21.80 35.35 -7.20
N HIS A 189 -22.61 34.95 -6.22
CA HIS A 189 -24.00 34.54 -6.43
C HIS A 189 -24.85 35.70 -6.98
N LYS A 190 -24.73 36.90 -6.39
CA LYS A 190 -25.44 38.11 -6.85
C LYS A 190 -25.03 38.52 -8.27
N ASN A 191 -23.77 38.33 -8.64
CA ASN A 191 -23.21 38.76 -9.93
C ASN A 191 -22.94 37.59 -10.89
N PHE A 192 -23.56 36.43 -10.67
CA PHE A 192 -23.16 35.18 -11.31
C PHE A 192 -23.18 35.25 -12.84
N VAL A 193 -24.25 35.79 -13.43
CA VAL A 193 -24.39 35.89 -14.89
C VAL A 193 -23.29 36.77 -15.48
N LEU A 194 -23.01 37.91 -14.85
CA LEU A 194 -21.94 38.81 -15.27
C LEU A 194 -20.57 38.12 -15.16
N MET A 195 -20.27 37.50 -14.03
CA MET A 195 -19.01 36.80 -13.79
C MET A 195 -18.81 35.66 -14.78
N LYS A 196 -19.84 34.86 -15.04
CA LYS A 196 -19.79 33.76 -16.01
C LYS A 196 -19.55 34.29 -17.42
N LEU A 197 -20.30 35.28 -17.88
CA LEU A 197 -20.10 35.84 -19.22
C LEU A 197 -18.70 36.44 -19.40
N LEU A 198 -18.27 37.23 -18.40
CA LEU A 198 -16.98 37.90 -18.43
C LEU A 198 -15.81 36.91 -18.39
N PHE A 199 -15.77 36.00 -17.41
CA PHE A 199 -14.62 35.13 -17.17
C PHE A 199 -14.64 33.83 -17.98
N CYS A 200 -15.80 33.28 -18.34
CA CYS A 200 -15.86 32.02 -19.11
C CYS A 200 -15.78 32.26 -20.63
N PHE A 201 -16.30 33.38 -21.13
CA PHE A 201 -16.46 33.60 -22.58
C PHE A 201 -15.75 34.85 -23.09
N ILE A 202 -16.01 36.03 -22.51
CA ILE A 202 -15.48 37.30 -23.03
C ILE A 202 -13.96 37.37 -22.85
N LEU A 203 -13.44 37.36 -21.61
CA LEU A 203 -11.99 37.47 -21.37
C LEU A 203 -11.19 36.35 -22.04
N PRO A 204 -11.58 35.07 -21.94
CA PRO A 204 -10.88 34.01 -22.65
C PRO A 204 -10.85 34.20 -24.17
N THR A 205 -11.87 34.78 -24.78
CA THR A 205 -11.87 35.07 -26.23
C THR A 205 -10.99 36.26 -26.58
N PHE A 206 -11.08 37.35 -25.81
CA PHE A 206 -10.38 38.59 -26.09
C PHE A 206 -8.88 38.50 -25.84
N ILE A 207 -8.43 37.70 -24.86
CA ILE A 207 -7.02 37.63 -24.50
C ILE A 207 -6.16 37.09 -25.66
N PRO A 208 -6.45 35.93 -26.27
CA PRO A 208 -5.69 35.44 -27.42
C PRO A 208 -5.84 36.35 -28.64
N TRP A 209 -7.04 36.90 -28.87
CA TRP A 209 -7.30 37.78 -30.00
C TRP A 209 -6.44 39.05 -29.93
N TYR A 210 -6.45 39.74 -28.79
CA TYR A 210 -5.79 41.03 -28.64
C TYR A 210 -4.31 40.92 -28.30
N PHE A 211 -3.93 40.01 -27.38
CA PHE A 211 -2.56 39.93 -26.86
C PHE A 211 -1.69 38.89 -27.56
N LEU A 212 -2.27 37.85 -28.16
CA LEU A 212 -1.52 36.76 -28.82
C LEU A 212 -1.59 36.84 -30.35
N GLY A 213 -2.27 37.86 -30.90
CA GLY A 213 -2.38 38.07 -32.35
C GLY A 213 -3.15 36.95 -33.06
N GLU A 214 -4.10 36.33 -32.38
CA GLU A 214 -5.02 35.37 -33.00
C GLU A 214 -6.15 36.05 -33.74
N THR A 215 -6.90 35.33 -34.58
CA THR A 215 -8.16 35.87 -35.10
C THR A 215 -9.25 35.75 -34.04
N PHE A 216 -10.21 36.69 -34.05
CA PHE A 216 -11.33 36.67 -33.11
C PHE A 216 -12.11 35.36 -33.20
N LEU A 217 -12.39 34.91 -34.43
CA LEU A 217 -13.15 33.68 -34.69
C LEU A 217 -12.45 32.44 -34.11
N MET A 218 -11.14 32.30 -34.31
CA MET A 218 -10.39 31.16 -33.78
C MET A 218 -10.26 31.20 -32.26
N SER A 219 -10.09 32.40 -31.69
CA SER A 219 -10.07 32.58 -30.23
C SER A 219 -11.42 32.21 -29.62
N PHE A 220 -12.52 32.65 -30.23
CA PHE A 220 -13.87 32.33 -29.78
C PHE A 220 -14.16 30.83 -29.86
N PHE A 221 -13.89 30.17 -30.98
CA PHE A 221 -14.11 28.72 -31.10
C PHE A 221 -13.23 27.91 -30.15
N SER A 222 -11.95 28.25 -30.05
CA SER A 222 -11.01 27.56 -29.15
C SER A 222 -11.44 27.69 -27.68
N GLN A 223 -11.82 28.89 -27.24
CA GLN A 223 -12.01 29.17 -25.82
C GLN A 223 -13.44 28.92 -25.34
N CYS A 224 -14.44 29.24 -26.16
CA CYS A 224 -15.86 29.08 -25.81
C CYS A 224 -16.38 27.67 -26.09
N PHE A 225 -15.84 26.96 -27.08
CA PHE A 225 -16.28 25.61 -27.42
C PHE A 225 -15.27 24.56 -27.00
N VAL A 226 -14.06 24.56 -27.57
CA VAL A 226 -13.10 23.48 -27.34
C VAL A 226 -12.69 23.41 -25.86
N ARG A 227 -12.11 24.49 -25.31
CA ARG A 227 -11.68 24.56 -23.91
C ARG A 227 -12.85 24.35 -22.95
N TYR A 228 -13.97 25.03 -23.16
CA TYR A 228 -15.13 24.95 -22.25
C TYR A 228 -15.72 23.54 -22.20
N VAL A 229 -16.00 22.95 -23.36
CA VAL A 229 -16.58 21.59 -23.46
C VAL A 229 -15.61 20.56 -22.88
N LEU A 230 -14.32 20.66 -23.16
CA LEU A 230 -13.32 19.76 -22.56
C LEU A 230 -13.28 19.91 -21.04
N SER A 231 -13.28 21.14 -20.52
CA SER A 231 -13.26 21.40 -19.07
C SER A 231 -14.49 20.81 -18.36
N LEU A 232 -15.67 20.91 -18.99
CA LEU A 232 -16.89 20.29 -18.48
C LEU A 232 -16.76 18.77 -18.45
N ASN A 233 -16.35 18.15 -19.56
CA ASN A 233 -16.22 16.70 -19.64
C ASN A 233 -15.16 16.15 -18.67
N PHE A 234 -14.05 16.86 -18.46
CA PHE A 234 -13.06 16.48 -17.44
C PHE A 234 -13.63 16.50 -16.03
N THR A 235 -14.45 17.51 -15.70
CA THR A 235 -15.17 17.53 -14.41
C THR A 235 -16.17 16.39 -14.33
N TRP A 236 -16.97 16.17 -15.37
CA TRP A 236 -18.02 15.16 -15.39
C TRP A 236 -17.50 13.72 -15.40
N LEU A 237 -16.26 13.49 -15.85
CA LEU A 237 -15.60 12.20 -15.72
C LEU A 237 -15.38 11.80 -14.25
N VAL A 238 -15.28 12.77 -13.33
CA VAL A 238 -15.22 12.48 -11.89
C VAL A 238 -16.54 11.83 -11.45
N ASN A 239 -17.68 12.40 -11.83
CA ASN A 239 -19.00 11.87 -11.47
C ASN A 239 -19.31 10.52 -12.14
N SER A 240 -18.81 10.29 -13.37
CA SER A 240 -19.12 9.07 -14.13
C SER A 240 -18.02 8.03 -14.07
N ALA A 241 -16.86 8.29 -14.65
CA ALA A 241 -15.78 7.33 -14.75
C ALA A 241 -15.19 7.00 -13.37
N ALA A 242 -15.01 7.99 -12.49
CA ALA A 242 -14.48 7.76 -11.15
C ALA A 242 -15.51 7.19 -10.16
N HIS A 243 -16.75 6.93 -10.57
CA HIS A 243 -17.73 6.12 -9.82
C HIS A 243 -17.96 4.73 -10.42
N LEU A 244 -17.47 4.46 -11.65
CA LEU A 244 -17.78 3.21 -12.36
C LEU A 244 -16.53 2.39 -12.69
N TYR A 245 -15.37 3.02 -12.82
CA TYR A 245 -14.15 2.38 -13.32
C TYR A 245 -12.94 2.78 -12.48
N GLY A 246 -12.31 1.82 -11.83
CA GLY A 246 -11.10 2.03 -11.02
C GLY A 246 -10.96 0.97 -9.93
N ASN A 247 -10.03 1.21 -9.01
CA ASN A 247 -9.82 0.37 -7.84
C ASN A 247 -10.46 0.98 -6.59
N HIS A 248 -10.73 0.17 -5.57
CA HIS A 248 -11.34 0.62 -4.31
C HIS A 248 -10.47 0.27 -3.09
N PRO A 249 -9.25 0.83 -2.99
CA PRO A 249 -8.30 0.44 -1.95
C PRO A 249 -8.65 0.93 -0.53
N TYR A 250 -9.60 1.87 -0.37
CA TYR A 250 -9.95 2.47 0.92
C TYR A 250 -11.31 2.00 1.46
N ASP A 251 -12.32 1.89 0.59
CA ASP A 251 -13.63 1.30 0.93
C ASP A 251 -14.28 0.69 -0.33
N GLU A 252 -14.37 -0.65 -0.39
CA GLU A 252 -14.98 -1.37 -1.52
C GLU A 252 -16.52 -1.35 -1.51
N ARG A 253 -17.15 -0.87 -0.44
CA ARG A 253 -18.62 -0.85 -0.30
C ARG A 253 -19.26 0.34 -0.97
N ILE A 254 -18.46 1.31 -1.42
CA ILE A 254 -18.90 2.52 -2.11
C ILE A 254 -18.47 2.44 -3.59
N ASN A 255 -19.25 3.03 -4.49
CA ASN A 255 -18.92 3.05 -5.93
C ASN A 255 -17.69 3.92 -6.32
N PRO A 256 -17.41 5.07 -5.67
CA PRO A 256 -16.23 5.90 -5.95
C PRO A 256 -14.94 5.07 -6.03
N ALA A 257 -14.17 5.26 -7.10
CA ALA A 257 -13.04 4.45 -7.49
C ALA A 257 -11.80 5.32 -7.79
N GLU A 258 -10.62 4.81 -7.48
CA GLU A 258 -9.34 5.40 -7.87
C GLU A 258 -9.13 5.26 -9.38
N ASN A 259 -9.09 6.38 -10.09
CA ASN A 259 -8.91 6.44 -11.53
C ASN A 259 -7.82 7.46 -11.92
N ARG A 260 -6.62 6.95 -12.19
CA ARG A 260 -5.45 7.78 -12.54
C ARG A 260 -5.67 8.61 -13.81
N ALA A 261 -6.38 8.09 -14.81
CA ALA A 261 -6.65 8.83 -16.04
C ALA A 261 -7.54 10.05 -15.77
N VAL A 262 -8.59 9.87 -14.96
CA VAL A 262 -9.43 10.98 -14.47
C VAL A 262 -8.58 11.95 -13.65
N SER A 263 -7.68 11.47 -12.79
CA SER A 263 -6.83 12.35 -11.98
C SER A 263 -5.95 13.28 -12.81
N VAL A 264 -5.42 12.80 -13.94
CA VAL A 264 -4.60 13.62 -14.85
C VAL A 264 -5.42 14.75 -15.48
N VAL A 265 -6.64 14.46 -15.97
CA VAL A 265 -7.45 15.45 -16.68
C VAL A 265 -8.26 16.36 -15.74
N ALA A 266 -8.58 15.87 -14.53
CA ALA A 266 -9.30 16.59 -13.49
C ALA A 266 -8.38 17.11 -12.37
N MET A 267 -7.10 17.35 -12.68
CA MET A 267 -6.13 18.02 -11.79
C MET A 267 -5.91 17.41 -10.39
N GLY A 268 -6.26 16.13 -10.19
CA GLY A 268 -6.11 15.45 -8.90
C GLY A 268 -7.37 14.78 -8.38
N GLU A 269 -8.55 15.08 -8.94
CA GLU A 269 -9.83 14.59 -8.39
C GLU A 269 -10.21 13.16 -8.80
N GLY A 270 -9.29 12.43 -9.43
CA GLY A 270 -9.51 11.03 -9.84
C GLY A 270 -9.25 10.01 -8.74
N TRP A 271 -8.67 10.42 -7.61
CA TRP A 271 -8.45 9.56 -6.43
C TRP A 271 -9.74 9.50 -5.59
N HIS A 272 -10.80 9.00 -6.22
CA HIS A 272 -12.17 9.26 -5.78
C HIS A 272 -12.65 8.32 -4.68
N ASN A 273 -12.10 7.10 -4.59
CA ASN A 273 -12.37 6.20 -3.47
C ASN A 273 -11.81 6.80 -2.17
N TYR A 274 -10.56 7.27 -2.21
CA TYR A 274 -9.93 7.97 -1.10
C TYR A 274 -10.74 9.19 -0.69
N HIS A 275 -11.08 10.02 -1.68
CA HIS A 275 -11.80 11.27 -1.44
C HIS A 275 -13.15 11.04 -0.74
N HIS A 276 -13.92 10.02 -1.13
CA HIS A 276 -15.18 9.72 -0.48
C HIS A 276 -15.03 9.14 0.94
N VAL A 277 -13.90 8.47 1.23
CA VAL A 277 -13.58 7.99 2.59
C VAL A 277 -13.08 9.13 3.50
N PHE A 278 -12.25 10.03 2.95
CA PHE A 278 -11.64 11.16 3.67
C PHE A 278 -11.99 12.50 3.01
N PRO A 279 -13.28 12.89 2.95
CA PRO A 279 -13.71 14.07 2.20
C PRO A 279 -13.15 15.39 2.74
N TRP A 280 -12.67 15.42 3.99
CA TRP A 280 -12.06 16.59 4.62
C TRP A 280 -10.56 16.75 4.34
N ASP A 281 -9.91 15.81 3.63
CA ASP A 281 -8.49 15.93 3.26
C ASP A 281 -8.30 16.99 2.17
N TYR A 282 -7.37 17.92 2.37
CA TYR A 282 -7.07 18.98 1.40
C TYR A 282 -6.42 18.46 0.12
N LYS A 283 -5.76 17.30 0.17
CA LYS A 283 -5.13 16.68 -1.00
C LYS A 283 -6.14 15.93 -1.86
N ALA A 284 -7.27 15.51 -1.27
CA ALA A 284 -8.23 14.57 -1.85
C ALA A 284 -7.58 13.26 -2.35
N ALA A 285 -6.38 12.92 -1.85
CA ALA A 285 -5.62 11.75 -2.28
C ALA A 285 -4.52 11.40 -1.26
N GLU A 286 -4.30 10.11 -1.00
CA GLU A 286 -3.06 9.61 -0.40
C GLU A 286 -1.95 9.48 -1.47
N LEU A 287 -2.32 8.93 -2.63
CA LEU A 287 -1.40 8.59 -3.71
C LEU A 287 -1.31 9.72 -4.74
N GLY A 288 -0.11 9.85 -5.33
CA GLY A 288 0.15 10.81 -6.39
C GLY A 288 1.14 11.90 -5.98
N ASN A 289 2.11 12.13 -6.85
CA ASN A 289 2.96 13.32 -6.78
C ASN A 289 2.25 14.50 -7.47
N TYR A 290 2.88 15.67 -7.47
CA TYR A 290 2.32 16.87 -8.08
C TYR A 290 1.98 16.74 -9.57
N SER A 291 2.50 15.74 -10.31
CA SER A 291 2.16 15.56 -11.73
C SER A 291 0.79 14.92 -11.96
N VAL A 292 0.21 14.27 -10.95
CA VAL A 292 -1.13 13.66 -11.01
C VAL A 292 -2.10 14.26 -9.99
N ASN A 293 -1.66 15.28 -9.23
CA ASN A 293 -2.48 16.08 -8.31
C ASN A 293 -1.97 17.54 -8.29
N VAL A 294 -2.19 18.22 -9.42
CA VAL A 294 -1.71 19.59 -9.67
C VAL A 294 -2.38 20.60 -8.73
N THR A 295 -3.62 20.34 -8.31
CA THR A 295 -4.34 21.20 -7.35
C THR A 295 -3.62 21.26 -6.01
N THR A 296 -3.17 20.12 -5.48
CA THR A 296 -2.39 20.08 -4.24
C THR A 296 -1.10 20.90 -4.36
N PHE A 297 -0.39 20.82 -5.49
CA PHE A 297 0.80 21.65 -5.72
C PHE A 297 0.52 23.14 -5.57
N TRP A 298 -0.54 23.65 -6.21
CA TRP A 298 -0.89 25.07 -6.12
C TRP A 298 -1.34 25.47 -4.72
N LEU A 299 -2.11 24.62 -4.02
CA LEU A 299 -2.48 24.86 -2.63
C LEU A 299 -1.26 24.95 -1.71
N ASP A 300 -0.26 24.08 -1.91
CA ASP A 300 0.99 24.11 -1.14
C ASP A 300 1.82 25.37 -1.45
N VAL A 301 1.82 25.87 -2.70
CA VAL A 301 2.43 27.17 -3.05
C VAL A 301 1.72 28.31 -2.32
N PHE A 302 0.38 28.34 -2.31
CA PHE A 302 -0.38 29.34 -1.57
C PHE A 302 -0.20 29.22 -0.06
N ALA A 303 0.02 28.01 0.45
CA ALA A 303 0.32 27.78 1.86
C ALA A 303 1.67 28.37 2.26
N LYS A 304 2.69 28.20 1.41
CA LYS A 304 4.03 28.77 1.64
C LYS A 304 4.04 30.30 1.74
N ILE A 305 3.18 30.99 0.99
CA ILE A 305 3.01 32.45 1.09
C ILE A 305 1.96 32.86 2.15
N GLY A 306 1.45 31.91 2.93
CA GLY A 306 0.51 32.15 4.03
C GLY A 306 -0.89 32.58 3.60
N TRP A 307 -1.29 32.28 2.36
CA TRP A 307 -2.62 32.58 1.82
C TRP A 307 -3.60 31.41 1.99
N ALA A 308 -3.09 30.18 1.95
CA ALA A 308 -3.77 28.98 2.43
C ALA A 308 -3.20 28.56 3.80
N TYR A 309 -4.02 28.06 4.70
CA TYR A 309 -3.61 27.61 6.03
C TYR A 309 -4.61 26.59 6.57
N ASP A 310 -4.29 25.94 7.70
CA ASP A 310 -5.14 24.92 8.31
C ASP A 310 -5.47 23.77 7.33
N LEU A 311 -4.46 23.35 6.55
CA LEU A 311 -4.59 22.28 5.55
C LEU A 311 -4.73 20.95 6.29
N LYS A 312 -5.91 20.33 6.19
CA LYS A 312 -6.25 19.10 6.90
C LYS A 312 -5.77 17.89 6.12
N GLU A 313 -5.02 17.01 6.78
CA GLU A 313 -4.56 15.74 6.22
C GLU A 313 -4.81 14.63 7.25
N PRO A 314 -5.31 13.45 6.86
CA PRO A 314 -5.36 12.31 7.76
C PRO A 314 -3.94 11.89 8.15
N SER A 315 -3.75 11.43 9.38
CA SER A 315 -2.44 10.93 9.76
C SER A 315 -2.09 9.70 8.91
N LYS A 316 -0.82 9.53 8.55
CA LYS A 316 -0.35 8.31 7.84
C LYS A 316 -0.80 7.03 8.56
N ASP A 317 -0.84 7.12 9.88
CA ASP A 317 -1.41 6.13 10.76
C ASP A 317 -2.90 5.87 10.49
N LEU A 318 -3.75 6.90 10.39
CA LEU A 318 -5.18 6.75 10.10
C LEU A 318 -5.43 6.04 8.76
N VAL A 319 -4.64 6.35 7.72
CA VAL A 319 -4.76 5.75 6.38
C VAL A 319 -4.29 4.28 6.39
N ARG A 320 -3.14 4.01 7.02
CA ARG A 320 -2.57 2.65 7.15
C ARG A 320 -3.40 1.73 8.06
N ARG A 321 -4.04 2.30 9.08
CA ARG A 321 -4.84 1.59 10.10
C ARG A 321 -6.07 0.89 9.53
N THR A 322 -6.50 1.23 8.32
CA THR A 322 -7.67 0.63 7.66
C THR A 322 -7.38 -0.76 7.08
N ILE A 323 -6.11 -1.10 6.77
CA ILE A 323 -5.78 -2.31 5.98
C ILE A 323 -4.84 -3.31 6.69
N GLU A 324 -3.90 -2.88 7.55
CA GLU A 324 -2.76 -3.76 7.97
C GLU A 324 -2.91 -4.50 9.34
N LYS A 325 -3.90 -4.19 10.19
CA LYS A 325 -3.89 -4.63 11.60
C LYS A 325 -4.11 -6.13 11.82
N TYR A 326 -4.94 -6.77 11.01
CA TYR A 326 -5.41 -8.13 11.32
C TYR A 326 -4.29 -9.19 11.17
N GLY A 327 -3.55 -9.16 10.06
CA GLY A 327 -2.46 -10.10 9.81
C GLY A 327 -1.32 -10.00 10.83
N PHE A 328 -0.93 -8.77 11.21
CA PHE A 328 0.09 -8.56 12.24
C PHE A 328 -0.39 -9.00 13.62
N PHE A 329 -1.65 -8.72 13.98
CA PHE A 329 -2.24 -9.18 15.24
C PHE A 329 -2.27 -10.72 15.31
N VAL A 330 -2.79 -11.39 14.29
CA VAL A 330 -2.84 -12.86 14.23
C VAL A 330 -1.44 -13.47 14.24
N GLY A 331 -0.49 -12.88 13.51
CA GLY A 331 0.92 -13.29 13.52
C GLY A 331 1.57 -13.12 14.89
N GLY A 332 1.29 -12.00 15.59
CA GLY A 332 1.76 -11.76 16.95
C GLY A 332 1.16 -12.75 17.96
N CYS A 333 -0.13 -13.07 17.85
CA CYS A 333 -0.76 -14.13 18.64
C CYS A 333 -0.12 -15.49 18.36
N ALA A 334 0.18 -15.81 17.10
CA ALA A 334 0.86 -17.05 16.73
C ALA A 334 2.26 -17.15 17.34
N GLY A 335 3.06 -16.08 17.22
CA GLY A 335 4.38 -15.99 17.86
C GLY A 335 4.29 -16.14 19.37
N PHE A 336 3.37 -15.44 20.04
CA PHE A 336 3.16 -15.55 21.48
C PHE A 336 2.79 -16.96 21.94
N GLY A 337 2.00 -17.70 21.16
CA GLY A 337 1.68 -19.10 21.45
C GLY A 337 2.90 -20.02 21.39
N VAL A 338 3.84 -19.76 20.47
CA VAL A 338 5.11 -20.49 20.38
C VAL A 338 6.02 -20.10 21.54
N THR A 339 6.26 -18.82 21.75
CA THR A 339 7.24 -18.31 22.72
C THR A 339 6.76 -18.47 24.16
N ALA A 340 5.66 -17.84 24.56
CA ALA A 340 5.14 -17.96 25.93
C ALA A 340 4.56 -19.34 26.23
N GLY A 341 3.98 -20.02 25.24
CA GLY A 341 3.34 -21.33 25.39
C GLY A 341 4.30 -22.50 25.20
N ALA A 342 4.49 -22.92 23.95
CA ALA A 342 5.22 -24.15 23.62
C ALA A 342 6.65 -24.16 24.19
N HIS A 343 7.33 -23.03 24.10
CA HIS A 343 8.72 -22.86 24.53
C HIS A 343 8.85 -22.63 26.04
N ARG A 344 8.49 -21.44 26.55
CA ARG A 344 8.81 -21.07 27.94
C ARG A 344 7.95 -21.79 28.98
N LEU A 345 6.67 -22.05 28.70
CA LEU A 345 5.76 -22.75 29.62
C LEU A 345 5.93 -24.26 29.54
N TRP A 346 5.59 -24.88 28.41
CA TRP A 346 5.47 -26.34 28.33
C TRP A 346 6.81 -27.04 28.14
N THR A 347 7.76 -26.44 27.42
CA THR A 347 9.08 -27.05 27.27
C THR A 347 9.93 -26.86 28.51
N HIS A 348 10.12 -25.60 28.91
CA HIS A 348 11.11 -25.23 29.93
C HIS A 348 10.57 -25.09 31.34
N ARG A 349 9.24 -25.08 31.52
CA ARG A 349 8.59 -24.93 32.82
C ARG A 349 9.12 -23.70 33.58
N ALA A 350 9.36 -22.62 32.83
CA ALA A 350 9.99 -21.39 33.34
C ALA A 350 9.03 -20.55 34.20
N TYR A 351 7.72 -20.80 34.07
CA TYR A 351 6.67 -20.25 34.90
C TYR A 351 5.48 -21.22 34.97
N LYS A 352 4.49 -20.92 35.80
CA LYS A 352 3.21 -21.63 35.89
C LYS A 352 2.07 -20.74 35.39
N ALA A 353 1.08 -21.36 34.74
CA ALA A 353 -0.06 -20.66 34.17
C ALA A 353 -1.39 -21.25 34.65
N LYS A 354 -2.35 -20.40 35.01
CA LYS A 354 -3.74 -20.81 35.29
C LYS A 354 -4.42 -21.29 34.00
N LEU A 355 -5.51 -22.04 34.16
CA LEU A 355 -6.26 -22.64 33.05
C LEU A 355 -6.63 -21.64 31.92
N PRO A 356 -7.12 -20.41 32.19
CA PRO A 356 -7.46 -19.47 31.12
C PRO A 356 -6.26 -19.13 30.23
N LEU A 357 -5.10 -18.84 30.82
CA LEU A 357 -3.89 -18.53 30.07
C LEU A 357 -3.39 -19.75 29.28
N ARG A 358 -3.43 -20.96 29.85
CA ARG A 358 -3.07 -22.18 29.13
C ARG A 358 -3.93 -22.41 27.88
N ILE A 359 -5.25 -22.17 27.98
CA ILE A 359 -6.16 -22.27 26.84
C ILE A 359 -5.84 -21.21 25.78
N ILE A 360 -5.62 -19.95 26.18
CA ILE A 360 -5.24 -18.87 25.27
C ILE A 360 -3.94 -19.22 24.53
N LEU A 361 -2.90 -19.65 25.26
CA LEU A 361 -1.62 -20.02 24.67
C LEU A 361 -1.74 -21.20 23.71
N MET A 362 -2.63 -22.17 23.99
CA MET A 362 -2.91 -23.28 23.09
C MET A 362 -3.59 -22.82 21.81
N CYS A 363 -4.61 -21.96 21.90
CA CYS A 363 -5.27 -21.38 20.73
C CYS A 363 -4.30 -20.52 19.89
N CYS A 364 -3.50 -19.69 20.57
CA CYS A 364 -2.41 -18.92 19.98
C CYS A 364 -1.39 -19.82 19.27
N TYR A 365 -0.98 -20.92 19.90
CA TYR A 365 -0.06 -21.89 19.29
C TYR A 365 -0.67 -22.52 18.03
N CYS A 366 -1.97 -22.82 18.03
CA CYS A 366 -2.66 -23.33 16.84
C CYS A 366 -2.65 -22.33 15.67
N LEU A 367 -2.59 -21.01 15.93
CA LEU A 367 -2.43 -20.01 14.87
C LEU A 367 -1.06 -20.11 14.16
N SER A 368 -0.02 -20.63 14.84
CA SER A 368 1.33 -20.77 14.29
C SER A 368 1.45 -21.87 13.24
N GLY A 369 0.53 -22.85 13.27
CA GLY A 369 0.50 -23.97 12.33
C GLY A 369 1.70 -24.91 12.41
N GLN A 370 2.44 -24.93 13.51
CA GLN A 370 3.57 -25.82 13.71
C GLN A 370 3.11 -27.28 13.97
N ASN A 371 4.03 -28.14 14.42
CA ASN A 371 3.73 -29.54 14.76
C ASN A 371 2.81 -29.64 15.99
N SER A 372 2.46 -30.86 16.39
CA SER A 372 1.68 -31.03 17.62
C SER A 372 2.45 -30.46 18.82
N LEU A 373 1.76 -29.86 19.81
CA LEU A 373 2.42 -29.33 21.02
C LEU A 373 3.30 -30.40 21.69
N PHE A 374 2.84 -31.64 21.72
CA PHE A 374 3.61 -32.76 22.26
C PHE A 374 4.92 -32.98 21.49
N ASP A 375 4.86 -33.05 20.15
CA ASP A 375 6.04 -33.26 19.32
C ASP A 375 6.99 -32.07 19.39
N TRP A 376 6.46 -30.85 19.39
CA TRP A 376 7.25 -29.62 19.50
C TRP A 376 8.03 -29.59 20.81
N VAL A 377 7.36 -29.83 21.95
CA VAL A 377 8.00 -29.86 23.26
C VAL A 377 9.04 -30.97 23.35
N ARG A 378 8.71 -32.18 22.86
CA ARG A 378 9.66 -33.30 22.85
C ARG A 378 10.90 -32.93 22.04
N ASP A 379 10.72 -32.46 20.81
CA ASP A 379 11.81 -32.14 19.90
C ASP A 379 12.67 -30.99 20.46
N HIS A 380 12.07 -29.98 21.09
CA HIS A 380 12.79 -28.87 21.72
C HIS A 380 13.57 -29.30 22.98
N ARG A 381 13.04 -30.22 23.78
CA ARG A 381 13.78 -30.84 24.91
C ARG A 381 14.97 -31.66 24.42
N ILE A 382 14.82 -32.39 23.31
CA ILE A 382 15.94 -33.12 22.68
C ILE A 382 17.00 -32.13 22.21
N HIS A 383 16.58 -31.05 21.54
CA HIS A 383 17.45 -30.00 21.03
C HIS A 383 18.34 -29.43 22.15
N HIS A 384 17.79 -28.99 23.29
CA HIS A 384 18.61 -28.49 24.39
C HIS A 384 19.54 -29.54 24.99
N LYS A 385 19.08 -30.79 25.14
CA LYS A 385 19.87 -31.84 25.80
C LYS A 385 21.01 -32.36 24.94
N TYR A 386 20.85 -32.32 23.62
CA TYR A 386 21.78 -32.92 22.66
C TYR A 386 22.15 -31.96 21.54
N SER A 387 22.13 -30.66 21.82
CA SER A 387 22.37 -29.58 20.85
C SER A 387 23.64 -29.84 20.05
N GLU A 388 23.61 -29.55 18.75
CA GLU A 388 24.74 -29.74 17.84
C GLU A 388 25.19 -31.19 17.60
N THR A 389 24.43 -32.20 18.03
CA THR A 389 24.72 -33.61 17.74
C THR A 389 23.71 -34.21 16.76
N ASP A 390 23.94 -35.45 16.31
CA ASP A 390 22.98 -36.18 15.47
C ASP A 390 21.66 -36.54 16.18
N ALA A 391 21.57 -36.32 17.49
CA ALA A 391 20.32 -36.42 18.22
C ALA A 391 19.50 -35.12 18.16
N ASP A 392 20.10 -33.97 17.89
CA ASP A 392 19.42 -32.69 17.72
C ASP A 392 18.56 -32.70 16.42
N PRO A 393 17.22 -32.50 16.51
CA PRO A 393 16.35 -32.50 15.33
C PRO A 393 16.76 -31.49 14.25
N HIS A 394 17.32 -30.35 14.64
CA HIS A 394 17.70 -29.26 13.75
C HIS A 394 19.17 -28.87 13.92
N ASN A 395 20.02 -29.90 14.05
CA ASN A 395 21.48 -29.80 14.22
C ASN A 395 22.13 -28.73 13.30
N SER A 396 22.57 -27.63 13.91
CA SER A 396 23.20 -26.50 13.23
C SER A 396 24.55 -26.85 12.57
N ASN A 397 25.22 -27.94 12.98
CA ASN A 397 26.44 -28.43 12.33
C ASN A 397 26.23 -28.90 10.89
N ARG A 398 24.99 -29.19 10.51
CA ARG A 398 24.64 -29.59 9.13
C ARG A 398 24.36 -28.38 8.22
N GLY A 399 24.61 -27.17 8.70
CA GLY A 399 24.53 -25.92 7.95
C GLY A 399 23.19 -25.19 8.06
N PHE A 400 23.18 -23.93 7.63
CA PHE A 400 22.04 -23.02 7.78
C PHE A 400 20.75 -23.59 7.18
N PHE A 401 20.78 -24.10 5.94
CA PHE A 401 19.58 -24.61 5.27
C PHE A 401 18.96 -25.78 6.02
N TYR A 402 19.79 -26.69 6.54
CA TYR A 402 19.30 -27.84 7.30
C TYR A 402 18.58 -27.40 8.58
N ALA A 403 19.24 -26.56 9.39
CA ALA A 403 18.70 -26.05 10.65
C ALA A 403 17.47 -25.15 10.45
N HIS A 404 17.39 -24.43 9.32
CA HIS A 404 16.28 -23.55 9.01
C HIS A 404 15.03 -24.34 8.58
N VAL A 405 15.12 -25.18 7.54
CA VAL A 405 13.95 -25.90 7.01
C VAL A 405 14.25 -27.33 6.57
N GLY A 406 15.49 -27.64 6.21
CA GLY A 406 15.87 -28.94 5.65
C GLY A 406 15.55 -30.12 6.55
N TRP A 407 15.59 -29.94 7.88
CA TRP A 407 15.23 -30.97 8.85
C TRP A 407 13.76 -31.41 8.79
N LEU A 408 12.85 -30.54 8.31
CA LEU A 408 11.44 -30.87 8.10
C LEU A 408 11.19 -31.58 6.76
N LEU A 409 12.17 -31.57 5.84
CA LEU A 409 12.06 -32.13 4.50
C LEU A 409 12.61 -33.56 4.41
N ILE A 410 13.27 -34.04 5.47
CA ILE A 410 13.87 -35.37 5.50
C ILE A 410 13.43 -36.14 6.75
N ARG A 411 13.69 -37.46 6.76
CA ARG A 411 13.47 -38.27 7.96
C ARG A 411 14.47 -37.87 9.05
N LYS A 412 14.00 -37.86 10.31
CA LYS A 412 14.85 -37.65 11.49
C LYS A 412 15.97 -38.68 11.54
N HIS A 413 17.14 -38.26 12.01
CA HIS A 413 18.27 -39.17 12.22
C HIS A 413 17.91 -40.25 13.27
N PRO A 414 18.40 -41.51 13.13
CA PRO A 414 18.10 -42.58 14.08
C PRO A 414 18.42 -42.23 15.55
N GLU A 415 19.52 -41.51 15.80
CA GLU A 415 19.87 -41.07 17.16
C GLU A 415 18.86 -40.08 17.73
N CYS A 416 18.30 -39.17 16.93
CA CYS A 416 17.22 -38.27 17.37
C CYS A 416 16.00 -39.05 17.85
N ILE A 417 15.61 -40.10 17.11
CA ILE A 417 14.49 -40.98 17.49
C ILE A 417 14.79 -41.75 18.78
N LYS A 418 15.98 -42.34 18.86
CA LYS A 418 16.42 -43.13 20.03
C LYS A 418 16.47 -42.28 21.29
N LYS A 419 17.11 -41.12 21.24
CA LYS A 419 17.22 -40.19 22.37
C LYS A 419 15.88 -39.53 22.72
N GLY A 420 15.02 -39.29 21.73
CA GLY A 420 13.68 -38.75 21.95
C GLY A 420 12.78 -39.64 22.79
N ARG A 421 12.96 -40.97 22.76
CA ARG A 421 12.23 -41.91 23.63
C ARG A 421 12.65 -41.82 25.10
N LEU A 422 13.81 -41.23 25.39
CA LEU A 422 14.36 -41.09 26.74
C LEU A 422 14.00 -39.74 27.40
N ILE A 423 13.32 -38.85 26.67
CA ILE A 423 12.86 -37.58 27.19
C ILE A 423 11.62 -37.81 28.05
N ASP A 424 11.68 -37.35 29.31
CA ASP A 424 10.50 -37.32 30.17
C ASP A 424 9.46 -36.34 29.61
N MET A 425 8.25 -36.84 29.41
CA MET A 425 7.08 -36.11 28.91
C MET A 425 5.88 -36.27 29.84
N SER A 426 6.07 -36.81 31.06
CA SER A 426 5.00 -37.09 32.02
C SER A 426 4.17 -35.84 32.37
N ASP A 427 4.82 -34.69 32.49
CA ASP A 427 4.17 -33.40 32.73
C ASP A 427 3.29 -32.94 31.56
N VAL A 428 3.77 -33.13 30.33
CA VAL A 428 3.05 -32.79 29.10
C VAL A 428 1.83 -33.72 28.93
N LEU A 429 1.99 -34.99 29.31
CA LEU A 429 0.91 -35.97 29.30
C LEU A 429 -0.14 -35.69 30.38
N ALA A 430 0.26 -35.11 31.52
CA ALA A 430 -0.64 -34.76 32.60
C ALA A 430 -1.42 -33.45 32.37
N ASP A 431 -1.01 -32.57 31.45
CA ASP A 431 -1.73 -31.32 31.20
C ASP A 431 -2.99 -31.55 30.33
N PRO A 432 -4.21 -31.33 30.86
CA PRO A 432 -5.45 -31.57 30.12
C PRO A 432 -5.61 -30.68 28.87
N VAL A 433 -4.99 -29.49 28.85
CA VAL A 433 -5.04 -28.59 27.69
C VAL A 433 -4.23 -29.19 26.52
N ILE A 434 -3.07 -29.79 26.81
CA ILE A 434 -2.26 -30.45 25.79
C ILE A 434 -2.94 -31.73 25.32
N GLN A 435 -3.55 -32.51 26.22
CA GLN A 435 -4.31 -33.70 25.83
C GLN A 435 -5.48 -33.35 24.91
N PHE A 436 -6.21 -32.27 25.21
CA PHE A 436 -7.24 -31.75 24.31
C PHE A 436 -6.68 -31.36 22.95
N HIS A 437 -5.60 -30.56 22.93
CA HIS A 437 -4.92 -30.17 21.70
C HIS A 437 -4.48 -31.40 20.87
N GLN A 438 -3.87 -32.40 21.51
CA GLN A 438 -3.38 -33.60 20.83
C GLN A 438 -4.52 -34.39 20.19
N ARG A 439 -5.65 -34.53 20.89
CA ARG A 439 -6.83 -35.23 20.39
C ARG A 439 -7.45 -34.56 19.16
N TYR A 440 -7.45 -33.22 19.11
CA TYR A 440 -8.09 -32.43 18.06
C TYR A 440 -7.10 -31.70 17.15
N PHE A 441 -5.81 -32.07 17.18
CA PHE A 441 -4.72 -31.30 16.59
C PHE A 441 -4.97 -30.88 15.15
N MET A 442 -5.36 -31.84 14.28
CA MET A 442 -5.57 -31.53 12.87
C MET A 442 -6.75 -30.58 12.65
N ALA A 443 -7.84 -30.76 13.40
CA ALA A 443 -9.02 -29.89 13.31
C ALA A 443 -8.68 -28.47 13.81
N LEU A 444 -8.00 -28.35 14.95
CA LEU A 444 -7.57 -27.07 15.50
C LEU A 444 -6.56 -26.37 14.59
N LYS A 445 -5.61 -27.10 14.00
CA LYS A 445 -4.65 -26.56 13.03
C LYS A 445 -5.36 -26.01 11.80
N ILE A 446 -6.26 -26.77 11.18
CA ILE A 446 -7.01 -26.29 10.02
C ILE A 446 -7.83 -25.05 10.39
N LEU A 447 -8.53 -25.11 11.53
CA LEU A 447 -9.38 -24.02 11.99
C LEU A 447 -8.59 -22.75 12.28
N PHE A 448 -7.59 -22.80 13.15
CA PHE A 448 -6.87 -21.63 13.64
C PHE A 448 -5.74 -21.18 12.70
N THR A 449 -5.03 -22.08 12.04
CA THR A 449 -3.97 -21.66 11.12
C THR A 449 -4.54 -21.12 9.81
N PHE A 450 -5.58 -21.74 9.25
CA PHE A 450 -6.02 -21.45 7.88
C PHE A 450 -7.40 -20.81 7.80
N LEU A 451 -8.42 -21.40 8.44
CA LEU A 451 -9.81 -20.94 8.27
C LEU A 451 -10.07 -19.60 8.98
N VAL A 452 -9.83 -19.50 10.29
CA VAL A 452 -10.09 -18.27 11.06
C VAL A 452 -9.32 -17.06 10.51
N PRO A 453 -8.01 -17.15 10.20
CA PRO A 453 -7.28 -16.03 9.62
C PRO A 453 -7.79 -15.59 8.25
N SER A 454 -8.32 -16.52 7.44
CA SER A 454 -8.86 -16.18 6.10
C SER A 454 -10.30 -15.69 6.15
N MET A 455 -11.14 -16.30 6.99
CA MET A 455 -12.58 -16.05 7.02
C MET A 455 -12.92 -14.77 7.77
N VAL A 456 -12.19 -14.39 8.81
CA VAL A 456 -12.54 -13.19 9.59
C VAL A 456 -12.42 -11.91 8.77
N PRO A 457 -11.33 -11.63 8.03
CA PRO A 457 -11.27 -10.45 7.18
C PRO A 457 -12.34 -10.47 6.09
N TRP A 458 -12.60 -11.65 5.52
CA TRP A 458 -13.60 -11.80 4.49
C TRP A 458 -15.04 -11.54 4.98
N LEU A 459 -15.42 -12.13 6.11
CA LEU A 459 -16.78 -12.03 6.64
C LEU A 459 -17.05 -10.71 7.36
N PHE A 460 -16.03 -10.12 8.00
CA PHE A 460 -16.23 -9.00 8.93
C PHE A 460 -15.50 -7.72 8.54
N LEU A 461 -14.48 -7.78 7.69
CA LEU A 461 -13.67 -6.61 7.31
C LEU A 461 -13.84 -6.20 5.83
N GLY A 462 -14.65 -6.92 5.05
CA GLY A 462 -14.83 -6.62 3.63
C GLY A 462 -13.56 -6.85 2.81
N GLU A 463 -12.77 -7.86 3.17
CA GLU A 463 -11.62 -8.26 2.35
C GLU A 463 -12.03 -9.35 1.34
N PRO A 464 -11.70 -9.22 0.05
CA PRO A 464 -11.92 -10.31 -0.90
C PRO A 464 -11.29 -11.61 -0.40
N LEU A 465 -12.05 -12.71 -0.42
CA LEU A 465 -11.61 -13.99 0.17
C LEU A 465 -10.23 -14.44 -0.34
N TYR A 466 -9.92 -14.20 -1.61
CA TYR A 466 -8.63 -14.56 -2.19
C TYR A 466 -7.47 -13.71 -1.62
N LEU A 467 -7.66 -12.41 -1.40
CA LEU A 467 -6.65 -11.54 -0.76
C LEU A 467 -6.46 -11.92 0.69
N SER A 468 -7.56 -12.13 1.41
CA SER A 468 -7.51 -12.59 2.81
C SER A 468 -6.78 -13.93 2.94
N PHE A 469 -7.06 -14.89 2.05
CA PHE A 469 -6.37 -16.18 2.03
C PHE A 469 -4.88 -16.05 1.69
N LEU A 470 -4.52 -15.23 0.69
CA LEU A 470 -3.11 -15.02 0.32
C LEU A 470 -2.32 -14.32 1.42
N ALA A 471 -2.85 -13.23 1.99
CA ALA A 471 -2.14 -12.41 2.97
C ALA A 471 -2.18 -13.01 4.39
N ASN A 472 -3.37 -13.28 4.91
CA ASN A 472 -3.58 -13.65 6.31
C ASN A 472 -3.42 -15.16 6.56
N CYS A 473 -3.54 -15.99 5.52
CA CYS A 473 -3.26 -17.41 5.62
C CYS A 473 -1.86 -17.74 5.10
N LEU A 474 -1.58 -17.63 3.79
CA LEU A 474 -0.32 -18.11 3.21
C LEU A 474 0.90 -17.27 3.61
N LEU A 475 0.91 -15.97 3.30
CA LEU A 475 2.05 -15.10 3.56
C LEU A 475 2.36 -15.03 5.06
N ARG A 476 1.35 -14.77 5.90
CA ARG A 476 1.50 -14.76 7.36
C ARG A 476 2.03 -16.08 7.89
N TYR A 477 1.55 -17.23 7.40
CA TYR A 477 2.04 -18.54 7.84
C TYR A 477 3.51 -18.75 7.46
N VAL A 478 3.88 -18.45 6.21
CA VAL A 478 5.27 -18.52 5.75
C VAL A 478 6.19 -17.63 6.59
N LEU A 479 5.80 -16.38 6.83
CA LEU A 479 6.59 -15.47 7.67
C LEU A 479 6.73 -15.98 9.10
N THR A 480 5.65 -16.46 9.71
CA THR A 480 5.65 -17.01 11.08
C THR A 480 6.61 -18.19 11.21
N LEU A 481 6.59 -19.10 10.24
CA LEU A 481 7.52 -20.24 10.19
C LEU A 481 8.97 -19.78 10.07
N ASN A 482 9.26 -18.88 9.11
CA ASN A 482 10.63 -18.41 8.90
C ASN A 482 11.16 -17.63 10.11
N PHE A 483 10.34 -16.83 10.79
CA PHE A 483 10.75 -16.16 12.02
C PHE A 483 11.09 -17.14 13.15
N THR A 484 10.33 -18.23 13.28
CA THR A 484 10.66 -19.31 14.23
C THR A 484 11.95 -20.03 13.82
N TRP A 485 12.08 -20.38 12.55
CA TRP A 485 13.21 -21.14 12.03
C TRP A 485 14.53 -20.35 12.02
N LEU A 486 14.47 -19.02 12.00
CA LEU A 486 15.64 -18.15 12.20
C LEU A 486 16.27 -18.35 13.58
N VAL A 487 15.50 -18.74 14.60
CA VAL A 487 16.04 -19.07 15.92
C VAL A 487 16.93 -20.30 15.81
N ASN A 488 16.47 -21.36 15.14
CA ASN A 488 17.23 -22.59 14.95
C ASN A 488 18.47 -22.40 14.06
N SER A 489 18.39 -21.53 13.05
CA SER A 489 19.48 -21.32 12.09
C SER A 489 20.35 -20.13 12.42
N ALA A 490 19.84 -18.91 12.29
CA ALA A 490 20.62 -17.69 12.46
C ALA A 490 21.11 -17.54 13.91
N ALA A 491 20.29 -17.85 14.92
CA ALA A 491 20.71 -17.74 16.32
C ALA A 491 21.62 -18.88 16.80
N HIS A 492 21.94 -19.88 15.97
CA HIS A 492 23.00 -20.86 16.23
C HIS A 492 24.29 -20.61 15.44
N ILE A 493 24.29 -19.66 14.49
CA ILE A 493 25.39 -19.45 13.55
C ILE A 493 25.95 -18.02 13.64
N TYR A 494 25.10 -17.02 13.80
CA TYR A 494 25.46 -15.61 13.71
C TYR A 494 25.08 -14.83 14.97
N GLY A 495 26.08 -14.25 15.63
CA GLY A 495 25.91 -13.43 16.82
C GLY A 495 27.09 -13.54 17.76
N ASN A 496 26.98 -12.87 18.90
CA ASN A 496 27.97 -12.93 19.97
C ASN A 496 27.61 -14.00 21.01
N LYS A 497 28.54 -14.41 21.87
CA LYS A 497 28.36 -15.47 22.88
C LYS A 497 28.83 -15.04 24.26
N PRO A 498 28.19 -14.00 24.83
CA PRO A 498 28.64 -13.41 26.09
C PRO A 498 28.57 -14.36 27.29
N TYR A 499 27.72 -15.40 27.28
CA TYR A 499 27.48 -16.30 28.42
C TYR A 499 28.27 -17.60 28.37
N ASP A 500 28.31 -18.26 27.21
CA ASP A 500 29.15 -19.43 27.00
C ASP A 500 29.63 -19.49 25.55
N SER A 501 30.92 -19.23 25.37
CA SER A 501 31.60 -19.21 24.07
C SER A 501 31.80 -20.61 23.47
N ARG A 502 31.66 -21.67 24.28
CA ARG A 502 31.92 -23.06 23.88
C ARG A 502 30.74 -23.71 23.16
N ILE A 503 29.53 -23.18 23.35
CA ILE A 503 28.32 -23.63 22.66
C ILE A 503 28.09 -22.84 21.37
N ARG A 504 27.25 -23.34 20.45
CA ARG A 504 26.90 -22.64 19.21
C ARG A 504 25.85 -21.54 19.30
N PRO A 505 24.79 -21.66 20.12
CA PRO A 505 23.80 -20.61 20.33
C PRO A 505 24.45 -19.23 20.55
N ALA A 506 23.90 -18.21 19.90
CA ALA A 506 24.45 -16.87 19.82
C ALA A 506 23.34 -15.82 20.03
N GLU A 507 23.71 -14.70 20.62
CA GLU A 507 22.84 -13.53 20.79
C GLU A 507 22.68 -12.81 19.45
N ASN A 508 21.43 -12.70 18.98
CA ASN A 508 21.09 -12.06 17.73
C ASN A 508 19.86 -11.14 17.89
N ARG A 509 20.12 -9.83 17.96
CA ARG A 509 19.07 -8.82 18.15
C ARG A 509 18.06 -8.78 17.01
N ALA A 510 18.48 -9.00 15.77
CA ALA A 510 17.58 -8.99 14.61
C ALA A 510 16.61 -10.16 14.67
N VAL A 511 17.10 -11.36 15.03
CA VAL A 511 16.25 -12.52 15.29
C VAL A 511 15.29 -12.21 16.44
N SER A 512 15.78 -11.62 17.54
CA SER A 512 14.95 -11.31 18.71
C SER A 512 13.76 -10.39 18.40
N ILE A 513 13.92 -9.41 17.50
CA ILE A 513 12.85 -8.54 17.04
C ILE A 513 11.75 -9.32 16.30
N VAL A 514 12.13 -10.22 15.39
CA VAL A 514 11.16 -10.96 14.56
C VAL A 514 10.58 -12.19 15.26
N SER A 515 11.29 -12.75 16.25
CA SER A 515 10.86 -13.91 17.04
C SER A 515 10.31 -13.54 18.42
N MET A 516 9.92 -12.28 18.64
CA MET A 516 9.29 -11.80 19.88
C MET A 516 10.11 -12.01 21.17
N GLY A 517 11.44 -12.05 21.06
CA GLY A 517 12.36 -12.16 22.20
C GLY A 517 13.27 -13.39 22.19
N GLU A 518 13.10 -14.33 21.28
CA GLU A 518 13.83 -15.62 21.30
C GLU A 518 15.22 -15.57 20.63
N GLY A 519 15.69 -14.39 20.25
CA GLY A 519 17.01 -14.21 19.63
C GLY A 519 18.17 -14.12 20.63
N TRP A 520 17.88 -14.04 21.92
CA TRP A 520 18.89 -14.03 23.00
C TRP A 520 19.31 -15.48 23.33
N HIS A 521 19.82 -16.16 22.31
CA HIS A 521 19.86 -17.61 22.28
C HIS A 521 21.05 -18.23 23.02
N ASN A 522 22.17 -17.50 23.15
CA ASN A 522 23.29 -17.92 23.98
C ASN A 522 22.88 -17.93 25.45
N TYR A 523 22.22 -16.87 25.92
CA TYR A 523 21.65 -16.81 27.26
C TYR A 523 20.66 -17.94 27.49
N HIS A 524 19.72 -18.09 26.56
CA HIS A 524 18.66 -19.08 26.68
C HIS A 524 19.19 -20.52 26.82
N HIS A 525 20.21 -20.90 26.05
CA HIS A 525 20.80 -22.24 26.16
C HIS A 525 21.60 -22.46 27.44
N VAL A 526 22.10 -21.39 28.05
CA VAL A 526 22.82 -21.44 29.34
C VAL A 526 21.84 -21.47 30.52
N PHE A 527 20.74 -20.72 30.45
CA PHE A 527 19.71 -20.64 31.48
C PHE A 527 18.31 -20.98 30.91
N PRO A 528 18.07 -22.23 30.47
CA PRO A 528 16.84 -22.59 29.76
C PRO A 528 15.57 -22.44 30.61
N TRP A 529 15.69 -22.47 31.94
CA TRP A 529 14.58 -22.32 32.88
C TRP A 529 14.17 -20.86 33.16
N ASP A 530 14.88 -19.88 32.61
CA ASP A 530 14.55 -18.47 32.77
C ASP A 530 13.28 -18.09 31.97
N TYR A 531 12.32 -17.41 32.60
CA TYR A 531 11.03 -17.08 31.97
C TYR A 531 11.12 -15.96 30.93
N LYS A 532 12.17 -15.14 30.97
CA LYS A 532 12.45 -14.07 30.02
C LYS A 532 13.20 -14.60 28.80
N ALA A 533 13.89 -15.74 28.94
CA ALA A 533 14.84 -16.31 27.97
C ALA A 533 15.95 -15.31 27.58
N ALA A 534 16.20 -14.31 28.42
CA ALA A 534 17.16 -13.24 28.17
C ALA A 534 17.51 -12.51 29.47
N GLU A 535 18.79 -12.17 29.68
CA GLU A 535 19.18 -11.18 30.68
C GLU A 535 18.82 -9.76 30.22
N MET A 536 19.08 -9.49 28.93
CA MET A 536 19.01 -8.16 28.34
C MET A 536 17.80 -8.03 27.40
N GLY A 537 17.12 -6.88 27.48
CA GLY A 537 16.06 -6.53 26.55
C GLY A 537 14.96 -5.72 27.23
N HIS A 538 14.82 -4.46 26.82
CA HIS A 538 13.56 -3.75 27.05
C HIS A 538 12.43 -4.47 26.32
N TYR A 539 11.19 -4.26 26.75
CA TYR A 539 10.01 -4.90 26.15
C TYR A 539 9.90 -4.76 24.62
N SER A 540 10.57 -3.78 24.01
CA SER A 540 10.67 -3.58 22.55
C SER A 540 11.42 -4.69 21.80
N VAL A 541 12.27 -5.47 22.46
CA VAL A 541 13.04 -6.60 21.89
C VAL A 541 12.80 -7.91 22.64
N ASN A 542 11.79 -7.95 23.51
CA ASN A 542 11.30 -9.16 24.18
C ASN A 542 9.82 -9.00 24.56
N VAL A 543 8.99 -8.92 23.51
CA VAL A 543 7.54 -8.68 23.63
C VAL A 543 6.84 -9.82 24.37
N THR A 544 7.37 -11.04 24.28
CA THR A 544 6.85 -12.19 25.04
C THR A 544 6.91 -11.95 26.55
N THR A 545 8.05 -11.47 27.05
CA THR A 545 8.23 -11.16 28.48
C THR A 545 7.26 -10.06 28.95
N PHE A 546 7.05 -9.02 28.13
CA PHE A 546 6.06 -7.98 28.44
C PHE A 546 4.68 -8.57 28.72
N TRP A 547 4.17 -9.41 27.83
CA TRP A 547 2.85 -10.01 28.00
C TRP A 547 2.81 -10.99 29.16
N LEU A 548 3.87 -11.76 29.40
CA LEU A 548 3.97 -12.63 30.58
C LEU A 548 3.90 -11.82 31.88
N ASP A 549 4.58 -10.67 31.97
CA ASP A 549 4.52 -9.79 33.13
C ASP A 549 3.11 -9.19 33.32
N VAL A 550 2.40 -8.86 32.23
CA VAL A 550 0.99 -8.44 32.29
C VAL A 550 0.11 -9.56 32.85
N PHE A 551 0.26 -10.79 32.35
CA PHE A 551 -0.46 -11.95 32.87
C PHE A 551 -0.08 -12.27 34.33
N ALA A 552 1.15 -12.00 34.74
CA ALA A 552 1.58 -12.15 36.12
C ALA A 552 0.92 -11.13 37.04
N LYS A 553 0.80 -9.87 36.61
CA LYS A 553 0.12 -8.80 37.36
C LYS A 553 -1.35 -9.11 37.63
N ILE A 554 -2.04 -9.78 36.69
CA ILE A 554 -3.43 -10.22 36.89
C ILE A 554 -3.53 -11.63 37.54
N GLY A 555 -2.39 -12.20 37.95
CA GLY A 555 -2.31 -13.48 38.65
C GLY A 555 -2.63 -14.71 37.80
N TRP A 556 -2.52 -14.61 36.47
CA TRP A 556 -2.72 -15.71 35.53
C TRP A 556 -1.42 -16.47 35.23
N ALA A 557 -0.29 -15.76 35.22
CA ALA A 557 1.05 -16.34 35.29
C ALA A 557 1.60 -16.18 36.71
N TYR A 558 2.39 -17.13 37.19
CA TYR A 558 3.01 -17.09 38.52
C TYR A 558 4.24 -17.99 38.56
N ASP A 559 5.03 -17.92 39.65
CA ASP A 559 6.24 -18.74 39.82
C ASP A 559 7.24 -18.54 38.65
N LEU A 560 7.42 -17.27 38.23
CA LEU A 560 8.30 -16.89 37.14
C LEU A 560 9.76 -16.99 37.60
N LYS A 561 10.55 -17.85 36.95
CA LYS A 561 11.92 -18.18 37.35
C LYS A 561 12.94 -17.29 36.65
N GLU A 562 13.92 -16.80 37.40
CA GLU A 562 15.04 -15.99 36.90
C GLU A 562 16.32 -16.38 37.66
N PRO A 563 17.49 -16.50 37.01
CA PRO A 563 18.75 -16.75 37.69
C PRO A 563 19.17 -15.52 38.49
N SER A 564 19.85 -15.74 39.62
CA SER A 564 20.42 -14.64 40.39
C SER A 564 21.47 -13.88 39.57
N LYS A 565 21.58 -12.56 39.77
CA LYS A 565 22.60 -11.72 39.11
C LYS A 565 24.02 -12.25 39.34
N GLU A 566 24.28 -12.79 40.53
CA GLU A 566 25.58 -13.38 40.87
C GLU A 566 25.86 -14.66 40.07
N LEU A 567 24.86 -15.50 39.83
CA LEU A 567 24.99 -16.68 38.98
C LEU A 567 25.31 -16.26 37.54
N VAL A 568 24.59 -15.27 37.00
CA VAL A 568 24.84 -14.75 35.64
C VAL A 568 26.26 -14.18 35.54
N ARG A 569 26.68 -13.33 36.49
CA ARG A 569 28.03 -12.76 36.54
C ARG A 569 29.13 -13.81 36.55
N ARG A 570 29.03 -14.83 37.41
CA ARG A 570 30.01 -15.93 37.47
C ARG A 570 30.10 -16.72 36.18
N THR A 571 28.97 -16.92 35.50
CA THR A 571 28.93 -17.61 34.21
C THR A 571 29.62 -16.79 33.12
N LEU A 572 29.31 -15.48 33.04
CA LEU A 572 29.97 -14.54 32.13
C LEU A 572 31.50 -14.56 32.30
N GLU A 573 31.98 -14.45 33.54
CA GLU A 573 33.42 -14.43 33.84
C GLU A 573 34.13 -15.74 33.52
N LYS A 574 33.43 -16.87 33.67
CA LYS A 574 34.03 -18.19 33.52
C LYS A 574 34.00 -18.71 32.08
N TYR A 575 32.94 -18.40 31.32
CA TYR A 575 32.68 -19.04 30.02
C TYR A 575 32.39 -18.05 28.89
N GLY A 576 32.16 -16.77 29.19
CA GLY A 576 31.84 -15.74 28.21
C GLY A 576 32.97 -15.43 27.24
N ASP A 577 32.62 -14.87 26.08
CA ASP A 577 33.56 -14.42 25.05
C ASP A 577 34.05 -12.96 25.23
N GLY A 578 33.66 -12.30 26.32
CA GLY A 578 34.02 -10.90 26.60
C GLY A 578 33.17 -9.85 25.88
N THR A 579 32.12 -10.24 25.15
CA THR A 579 31.24 -9.31 24.41
C THR A 579 30.07 -8.76 25.24
N HIS A 580 29.96 -9.14 26.51
CA HIS A 580 28.90 -8.65 27.41
C HIS A 580 29.03 -7.14 27.64
N ILE A 581 27.90 -6.41 27.73
CA ILE A 581 27.88 -4.93 27.76
C ILE A 581 28.60 -4.35 29.00
N THR A 582 28.72 -5.15 30.06
CA THR A 582 29.42 -4.78 31.30
C THR A 582 30.86 -5.29 31.39
N ALA A 583 31.41 -5.91 30.34
CA ALA A 583 32.79 -6.34 30.32
C ALA A 583 33.72 -5.10 30.35
N PRO A 584 34.71 -5.03 31.26
CA PRO A 584 35.72 -3.97 31.20
C PRO A 584 36.42 -4.06 29.84
N ILE A 585 36.50 -2.94 29.10
CA ILE A 585 37.36 -2.83 27.91
C ILE A 585 38.80 -2.86 28.44
N GLY A 586 39.34 -4.05 28.66
CA GLY A 586 40.56 -4.23 29.45
C GLY A 586 41.39 -5.42 29.00
N HIS A 587 41.58 -5.61 27.69
CA HIS A 587 42.66 -6.44 27.13
C HIS A 587 43.08 -5.95 25.74
N LEU A 588 43.45 -4.67 25.61
CA LEU A 588 44.60 -4.34 24.76
C LEU A 588 45.81 -4.46 25.69
N LYS A 589 46.60 -5.53 25.53
CA LYS A 589 47.90 -5.63 26.20
C LYS A 589 48.70 -4.39 25.80
N GLU A 590 48.98 -3.50 26.74
CA GLU A 590 50.12 -2.59 26.59
C GLU A 590 51.36 -3.47 26.34
N VAL A 591 52.04 -3.20 25.23
CA VAL A 591 53.33 -3.80 24.92
C VAL A 591 54.29 -3.36 26.03
N PRO A 592 54.99 -4.27 26.73
CA PRO A 592 55.96 -3.84 27.73
C PRO A 592 57.10 -3.10 27.02
N GLU A 593 57.32 -1.84 27.39
CA GLU A 593 58.57 -1.15 27.11
C GLU A 593 59.70 -1.97 27.74
N GLN A 594 60.62 -2.48 26.91
CA GLN A 594 61.81 -3.14 27.39
C GLN A 594 62.69 -2.11 28.11
N GLU A 595 62.81 -2.27 29.43
CA GLU A 595 63.86 -1.65 30.23
C GLU A 595 65.24 -2.03 29.67
N THR A 596 65.93 -1.04 29.12
CA THR A 596 67.35 -1.12 28.83
C THR A 596 68.14 -0.89 30.12
N THR A 597 68.35 -1.94 30.89
CA THR A 597 69.36 -1.92 31.96
C THR A 597 70.76 -2.07 31.36
N LYS A 598 71.55 -1.01 31.49
CA LYS A 598 73.01 -1.02 31.34
C LYS A 598 73.69 -1.90 32.41
N SER A 599 74.74 -2.59 31.96
CA SER A 599 76.09 -2.72 32.57
C SER A 599 76.56 -4.14 32.89
N ARG A 600 77.44 -4.70 32.05
CA ARG A 600 78.90 -4.80 32.28
C ARG A 600 79.59 -5.34 31.05
#